data_AF-A0A8J4SNX8-F1
#
_entry.id   AF-A0A8J4SNX8-F1
#
_cell.length_a   1.000
_cell.length_b   1.000
_cell.length_c   1.000
_cell.angle_alpha   90.00
_cell.angle_beta   90.00
_cell.angle_gamma   90.00
#
_symmetry.space_group_name_H-M   'P 1'
#
loop_
_entity.id
_entity.type
_entity.pdbx_description
1 polymer ?
#
loop_
_entity_poly.entity_id
_entity_poly.type
_entity_poly.pdbx_seq_one_letter_code
_entity_poly.pdbx_strand_id
1 'polypeptide(L)'
;MATKTRNWRAEYTKAAATEEDEAVTTDSGKQQVQTNSVLAFLDLLLAEEGGECILNQRNKRKSGGQDTKTTAVQDKTQVKNATKRLASVAEELVVALPELNASVSDKQTPRTVKVRVLQLQLLCRLLRYGGLKQSKKQERKKVKKEIRSLLDRVALLLDAANPPSLADEDADERSPFQELLQRQLMPRLQKLMPELMRYLLRVYELVEDEEVGDDQNAKDVSTTLLPPLQL
;
A
#
# COMPACT_ATOMS: atom_id res chain seq x y z
N MET A 1 8.35 -32.42 2.72
CA MET A 1 9.05 -31.55 3.70
C MET A 1 8.01 -30.66 4.33
N ALA A 2 7.82 -30.74 5.65
CA ALA A 2 6.88 -29.89 6.36
C ALA A 2 7.47 -28.47 6.42
N THR A 3 6.98 -27.56 5.59
CA THR A 3 7.28 -26.14 5.72
C THR A 3 6.73 -25.68 7.06
N LYS A 4 7.63 -25.34 7.98
CA LYS A 4 7.28 -24.74 9.27
C LYS A 4 6.44 -23.50 9.00
N THR A 5 5.13 -23.59 9.17
CA THR A 5 4.21 -22.47 8.96
C THR A 5 4.62 -21.36 9.92
N ARG A 6 5.12 -20.25 9.38
CA ARG A 6 5.53 -19.12 10.21
C ARG A 6 4.32 -18.54 10.91
N ASN A 7 4.49 -18.17 12.19
CA ASN A 7 3.42 -17.52 12.92
C ASN A 7 3.38 -16.03 12.57
N TRP A 8 2.64 -15.69 11.51
CA TRP A 8 2.50 -14.32 11.04
C TRP A 8 1.87 -13.37 12.05
N ARG A 9 1.02 -13.87 12.96
CA ARG A 9 0.47 -13.06 14.05
C ARG A 9 1.54 -12.63 15.05
N ALA A 10 2.50 -13.51 15.35
CA ALA A 10 3.61 -13.19 16.22
C ALA A 10 4.53 -12.12 15.59
N GLU A 11 4.87 -12.27 14.30
CA GLU A 11 5.67 -11.28 13.57
C GLU A 11 4.96 -9.93 13.43
N TYR A 12 3.64 -9.95 13.17
CA TYR A 12 2.82 -8.75 13.16
C TYR A 12 2.83 -8.05 14.52
N THR A 13 2.65 -8.79 15.60
CA THR A 13 2.63 -8.24 16.97
C THR A 13 4.00 -7.67 17.33
N LYS A 14 5.08 -8.36 16.96
CA LYS A 14 6.45 -7.88 17.13
C LYS A 14 6.68 -6.58 16.37
N ALA A 15 6.26 -6.50 15.10
CA ALA A 15 6.38 -5.29 14.32
C ALA A 15 5.57 -4.14 14.96
N ALA A 16 4.35 -4.41 15.44
CA ALA A 16 3.51 -3.42 16.11
C ALA A 16 4.16 -2.88 17.40
N ALA A 17 4.73 -3.77 18.22
CA ALA A 17 5.31 -3.47 19.53
C ALA A 17 6.79 -3.04 19.51
N THR A 18 7.41 -2.89 18.34
CA THR A 18 8.84 -2.52 18.26
C THR A 18 9.06 -1.12 18.81
N GLU A 19 9.72 -0.97 19.94
CA GLU A 19 10.16 0.35 20.38
C GLU A 19 11.30 0.79 19.45
N GLU A 20 11.03 1.76 18.58
CA GLU A 20 12.08 2.40 17.78
C GLU A 20 12.52 3.59 18.63
N ASP A 21 13.75 3.55 19.15
CA ASP A 21 14.34 4.64 19.91
C ASP A 21 14.18 5.96 19.15
N GLU A 22 13.73 7.01 19.85
CA GLU A 22 13.65 8.34 19.29
C GLU A 22 15.00 8.75 18.71
N ALA A 23 15.04 8.92 17.39
CA ALA A 23 16.02 9.68 16.63
C ALA A 23 17.46 9.67 17.19
N VAL A 24 18.26 8.68 16.77
CA VAL A 24 19.69 8.97 16.61
C VAL A 24 19.81 9.89 15.39
N THR A 25 19.92 11.19 15.64
CA THR A 25 20.43 12.17 14.68
C THR A 25 21.84 11.75 14.28
N THR A 26 21.97 10.96 13.21
CA THR A 26 23.24 10.89 12.49
C THR A 26 23.44 12.21 11.76
N ASP A 27 24.65 12.76 11.91
CA ASP A 27 25.20 14.06 11.51
C ASP A 27 25.19 14.34 9.99
N SER A 28 24.11 13.95 9.29
CA SER A 28 24.01 13.94 7.84
C SER A 28 22.57 14.06 7.37
N GLY A 29 21.80 15.03 7.91
CA GLY A 29 20.62 15.66 7.29
C GLY A 29 19.50 14.77 6.70
N LYS A 30 19.54 13.46 6.86
CA LYS A 30 18.59 12.51 6.29
C LYS A 30 17.75 11.99 7.43
N GLN A 31 16.56 12.59 7.59
CA GLN A 31 15.52 12.07 8.47
C GLN A 31 15.18 10.63 8.06
N GLN A 32 15.64 9.68 8.86
CA GLN A 32 15.32 8.27 8.70
C GLN A 32 13.89 8.07 9.23
N VAL A 33 12.92 8.12 8.34
CA VAL A 33 11.49 7.92 8.64
C VAL A 33 11.30 6.65 9.47
N GLN A 34 10.57 6.75 10.59
CA GLN A 34 10.23 5.72 11.59
C GLN A 34 9.39 4.53 11.03
N THR A 35 9.80 3.92 9.92
CA THR A 35 9.06 2.85 9.23
C THR A 35 9.83 1.53 9.10
N ASN A 36 10.97 1.38 9.78
CA ASN A 36 11.85 0.23 9.60
C ASN A 36 11.18 -1.11 9.97
N SER A 37 10.46 -1.18 11.09
CA SER A 37 9.79 -2.42 11.52
C SER A 37 8.63 -2.84 10.60
N VAL A 38 7.84 -1.88 10.10
CA VAL A 38 6.72 -2.13 9.17
C VAL A 38 7.23 -2.62 7.82
N LEU A 39 8.27 -1.97 7.29
CA LEU A 39 8.88 -2.38 6.03
C LEU A 39 9.64 -3.70 6.16
N ALA A 40 10.32 -3.93 7.28
CA ALA A 40 10.95 -5.22 7.57
C ALA A 40 9.92 -6.35 7.61
N PHE A 41 8.75 -6.12 8.22
CA PHE A 41 7.63 -7.07 8.17
C PHE A 41 7.16 -7.32 6.74
N LEU A 42 6.97 -6.27 5.93
CA LEU A 42 6.59 -6.41 4.53
C LEU A 42 7.64 -7.18 3.72
N ASP A 43 8.92 -6.82 3.85
CA ASP A 43 10.02 -7.45 3.13
C ASP A 43 10.16 -8.93 3.50
N LEU A 44 9.98 -9.26 4.78
CA LEU A 44 9.95 -10.64 5.27
C LEU A 44 8.78 -11.43 4.65
N LEU A 45 7.59 -10.85 4.66
CA LEU A 45 6.40 -11.45 4.09
C LEU A 45 6.54 -11.66 2.57
N LEU A 46 7.12 -10.69 1.86
CA LEU A 46 7.41 -10.80 0.43
C LEU A 46 8.51 -11.84 0.14
N ALA A 47 9.52 -11.97 0.99
CA ALA A 47 10.58 -12.95 0.82
C ALA A 47 10.05 -14.39 0.98
N GLU A 48 9.19 -14.63 1.96
CA GLU A 48 8.71 -15.99 2.27
C GLU A 48 7.48 -16.40 1.47
N GLU A 49 6.48 -15.52 1.35
CA GLU A 49 5.23 -15.84 0.67
C GLU A 49 5.23 -15.37 -0.79
N GLY A 50 5.93 -14.27 -1.06
CA GLY A 50 6.07 -13.68 -2.39
C GLY A 50 7.02 -14.43 -3.31
N GLY A 51 8.05 -15.07 -2.75
CA GLY A 51 9.05 -15.86 -3.48
C GLY A 51 9.98 -15.03 -4.38
N GLU A 52 10.81 -15.72 -5.17
CA GLU A 52 11.86 -15.09 -6.00
C GLU A 52 11.33 -14.10 -7.06
N CYS A 53 10.07 -14.22 -7.50
CA CYS A 53 9.53 -13.38 -8.57
C CYS A 53 9.42 -11.89 -8.19
N ILE A 54 9.25 -11.60 -6.89
CA ILE A 54 9.20 -10.24 -6.34
C ILE A 54 10.62 -9.70 -6.12
N LEU A 55 11.53 -10.54 -5.62
CA LEU A 55 12.92 -10.19 -5.28
C LEU A 55 13.83 -9.99 -6.52
N ASN A 56 13.56 -10.70 -7.62
CA ASN A 56 14.36 -10.66 -8.86
C ASN A 56 14.35 -9.30 -9.59
N GLN A 57 13.61 -8.31 -9.07
CA GLN A 57 13.60 -6.94 -9.59
C GLN A 57 14.89 -6.17 -9.28
N ARG A 58 15.65 -6.56 -8.25
CA ARG A 58 16.96 -5.93 -7.95
C ARG A 58 18.06 -6.31 -8.96
N ASN A 59 17.99 -7.50 -9.55
CA ASN A 59 19.11 -8.07 -10.32
C ASN A 59 18.87 -8.17 -11.84
N LYS A 60 17.62 -8.05 -12.33
CA LYS A 60 17.29 -8.28 -13.77
C LYS A 60 17.58 -7.15 -14.74
N ARG A 61 18.16 -6.01 -14.33
CA ARG A 61 18.53 -4.93 -15.28
C ARG A 61 19.74 -5.24 -16.18
N LYS A 62 20.34 -6.44 -16.11
CA LYS A 62 21.60 -6.78 -16.81
C LYS A 62 21.58 -7.99 -17.75
N SER A 63 20.46 -8.68 -17.96
CA SER A 63 20.45 -9.86 -18.85
C SER A 63 19.36 -9.73 -19.90
N GLY A 64 19.77 -9.32 -21.09
CA GLY A 64 19.00 -9.48 -22.33
C GLY A 64 19.22 -10.88 -22.88
N GLY A 65 18.15 -11.53 -23.34
CA GLY A 65 18.25 -12.79 -24.07
C GLY A 65 17.04 -13.70 -23.93
N GLN A 66 16.23 -13.74 -25.00
CA GLN A 66 15.43 -14.86 -25.52
C GLN A 66 14.82 -15.89 -24.55
N ASP A 67 13.53 -15.69 -24.25
CA ASP A 67 12.43 -16.65 -24.49
C ASP A 67 11.15 -16.07 -23.86
N THR A 68 10.58 -15.07 -24.53
CA THR A 68 9.66 -14.09 -23.92
C THR A 68 8.27 -14.62 -23.63
N LYS A 69 7.78 -15.66 -24.33
CA LYS A 69 6.38 -16.08 -24.24
C LYS A 69 6.12 -17.13 -23.14
N THR A 70 6.96 -18.15 -23.03
CA THR A 70 6.85 -19.21 -22.00
C THR A 70 7.23 -18.68 -20.62
N THR A 71 8.29 -17.89 -20.55
CA THR A 71 8.76 -17.21 -19.32
C THR A 71 7.71 -16.24 -18.78
N ALA A 72 7.05 -15.45 -19.65
CA ALA A 72 6.02 -14.52 -19.22
C ALA A 72 4.75 -15.19 -18.67
N VAL A 73 4.38 -16.38 -19.17
CA VAL A 73 3.22 -17.14 -18.66
C VAL A 73 3.54 -17.78 -17.31
N GLN A 74 4.75 -18.32 -17.15
CA GLN A 74 5.22 -18.84 -15.86
C GLN A 74 5.31 -17.71 -14.82
N ASP A 75 5.90 -16.56 -15.18
CA ASP A 75 5.99 -15.38 -14.31
C ASP A 75 4.61 -14.89 -13.87
N LYS A 76 3.63 -14.79 -14.78
CA LYS A 76 2.24 -14.40 -14.44
C LYS A 76 1.57 -15.38 -13.48
N THR A 77 1.85 -16.67 -13.62
CA THR A 77 1.27 -17.71 -12.76
C THR A 77 1.91 -17.69 -11.37
N GLN A 78 3.22 -17.50 -11.30
CA GLN A 78 3.94 -17.34 -10.04
C GLN A 78 3.47 -16.10 -9.28
N VAL A 79 3.34 -14.95 -9.95
CA VAL A 79 2.81 -13.72 -9.33
C VAL A 79 1.40 -13.94 -8.80
N LYS A 80 0.51 -14.58 -9.57
CA LYS A 80 -0.85 -14.88 -9.09
C LYS A 80 -0.87 -15.77 -7.85
N ASN A 81 0.01 -16.77 -7.78
CA ASN A 81 0.09 -17.67 -6.64
C ASN A 81 0.69 -16.98 -5.41
N ALA A 82 1.73 -16.18 -5.59
CA ALA A 82 2.31 -15.32 -4.56
C ALA A 82 1.26 -14.36 -3.99
N THR A 83 0.54 -13.64 -4.84
CA THR A 83 -0.53 -12.72 -4.42
C THR A 83 -1.64 -13.42 -3.63
N LYS A 84 -1.99 -14.67 -3.98
CA LYS A 84 -2.98 -15.45 -3.21
C LYS A 84 -2.47 -15.81 -1.82
N ARG A 85 -1.22 -16.26 -1.69
CA ARG A 85 -0.63 -16.59 -0.38
C ARG A 85 -0.53 -15.35 0.51
N LEU A 86 -0.02 -14.25 -0.05
CA LEU A 86 0.04 -12.95 0.62
C LEU A 86 -1.34 -12.47 1.09
N ALA A 87 -2.36 -12.61 0.23
CA ALA A 87 -3.73 -12.24 0.59
C ALA A 87 -4.31 -13.12 1.71
N SER A 88 -4.00 -14.42 1.72
CA SER A 88 -4.42 -15.35 2.78
C SER A 88 -3.84 -14.96 4.13
N VAL A 89 -2.52 -14.72 4.17
CA VAL A 89 -1.86 -14.25 5.41
C VAL A 89 -2.45 -12.91 5.86
N ALA A 90 -2.63 -11.98 4.93
CA ALA A 90 -3.19 -10.69 5.25
C ALA A 90 -4.63 -10.79 5.78
N GLU A 91 -5.46 -11.68 5.25
CA GLU A 91 -6.83 -11.91 5.72
C GLU A 91 -6.87 -12.36 7.19
N GLU A 92 -5.89 -13.14 7.64
CA GLU A 92 -5.76 -13.57 9.04
C GLU A 92 -5.31 -12.46 10.01
N LEU A 93 -4.72 -11.38 9.48
CA LEU A 93 -4.14 -10.27 10.23
C LEU A 93 -5.00 -8.99 10.18
N VAL A 94 -5.99 -8.91 9.28
CA VAL A 94 -6.89 -7.75 9.21
C VAL A 94 -7.75 -7.69 10.47
N VAL A 95 -7.66 -6.57 11.17
CA VAL A 95 -8.56 -6.19 12.26
C VAL A 95 -9.72 -5.41 11.65
N ALA A 96 -10.95 -5.65 12.13
CA ALA A 96 -12.12 -4.94 11.64
C ALA A 96 -12.00 -3.42 11.89
N LEU A 97 -12.49 -2.58 10.98
CA LEU A 97 -12.36 -1.12 11.13
C LEU A 97 -12.93 -0.56 12.44
N PRO A 98 -14.10 -1.02 12.95
CA PRO A 98 -14.60 -0.56 14.25
C PRO A 98 -13.64 -0.85 15.40
N GLU A 99 -13.07 -2.06 15.43
CA GLU A 99 -12.10 -2.48 16.45
C GLU A 99 -10.78 -1.71 16.32
N LEU A 100 -10.30 -1.51 15.09
CA LEU A 100 -9.12 -0.69 14.81
C LEU A 100 -9.33 0.76 15.26
N ASN A 101 -10.52 1.32 15.00
CA ASN A 101 -10.85 2.67 15.41
C ASN A 101 -10.91 2.80 16.93
N ALA A 102 -11.45 1.81 17.64
CA ALA A 102 -11.45 1.78 19.09
C ALA A 102 -10.01 1.73 19.64
N SER A 103 -9.17 0.85 19.10
CA SER A 103 -7.76 0.70 19.52
C SER A 103 -6.95 1.97 19.29
N VAL A 104 -7.11 2.64 18.16
CA VAL A 104 -6.34 3.86 17.85
C VAL A 104 -6.88 5.09 18.61
N SER A 105 -8.13 5.06 19.05
CA SER A 105 -8.73 6.14 19.84
C SER A 105 -8.35 6.09 21.32
N ASP A 106 -7.76 4.98 21.79
CA ASP A 106 -7.30 4.85 23.16
C ASP A 106 -6.21 5.88 23.49
N LYS A 107 -6.46 6.73 24.49
CA LYS A 107 -5.54 7.79 24.90
C LYS A 107 -4.25 7.26 25.53
N GLN A 108 -4.25 6.04 26.07
CA GLN A 108 -3.08 5.46 26.72
C GLN A 108 -2.04 4.93 25.73
N THR A 109 -2.46 4.59 24.51
CA THR A 109 -1.54 4.07 23.49
C THR A 109 -0.69 5.21 22.90
N PRO A 110 0.65 5.08 22.86
CA PRO A 110 1.53 6.07 22.23
C PRO A 110 1.19 6.31 20.76
N ARG A 111 1.36 7.55 20.30
CA ARG A 111 1.06 7.94 18.91
C ARG A 111 1.86 7.14 17.89
N THR A 112 3.15 6.89 18.16
CA THR A 112 4.04 6.11 17.30
C THR A 112 3.52 4.69 17.08
N VAL A 113 3.08 4.02 18.17
CA VAL A 113 2.45 2.69 18.13
C VAL A 113 1.16 2.72 17.31
N LYS A 114 0.31 3.74 17.48
CA LYS A 114 -0.92 3.92 16.70
C LYS A 114 -0.66 4.03 15.20
N VAL A 115 0.29 4.88 14.81
CA VAL A 115 0.70 5.06 13.41
C VAL A 115 1.17 3.73 12.85
N ARG A 116 1.96 2.98 13.60
CA ARG A 116 2.48 1.69 13.15
C ARG A 116 1.39 0.65 12.95
N VAL A 117 0.46 0.52 13.91
CA VAL A 117 -0.70 -0.37 13.76
C VAL A 117 -1.52 -0.01 12.53
N LEU A 118 -1.75 1.30 12.29
CA LEU A 118 -2.46 1.75 11.09
C LEU A 118 -1.71 1.41 9.80
N GLN A 119 -0.39 1.60 9.75
CA GLN A 119 0.43 1.23 8.60
C GLN A 119 0.41 -0.29 8.34
N LEU A 120 0.52 -1.12 9.38
CA LEU A 120 0.41 -2.58 9.24
C LEU A 120 -0.99 -3.01 8.76
N GLN A 121 -2.04 -2.36 9.24
CA GLN A 121 -3.42 -2.62 8.80
C GLN A 121 -3.69 -2.15 7.38
N LEU A 122 -3.02 -1.09 6.94
CA LEU A 122 -3.00 -0.65 5.55
C LEU A 122 -2.32 -1.71 4.67
N LEU A 123 -1.15 -2.21 5.06
CA LEU A 123 -0.46 -3.29 4.34
C LEU A 123 -1.33 -4.53 4.18
N CYS A 124 -1.99 -4.97 5.26
CA CYS A 124 -2.86 -6.14 5.20
C CYS A 124 -4.01 -5.93 4.20
N ARG A 125 -4.63 -4.75 4.16
CA ARG A 125 -5.69 -4.47 3.19
C ARG A 125 -5.19 -4.37 1.75
N LEU A 126 -4.01 -3.80 1.52
CA LEU A 126 -3.36 -3.77 0.21
C LEU A 126 -3.15 -5.20 -0.31
N LEU A 127 -2.55 -6.06 0.50
CA LEU A 127 -2.28 -7.46 0.14
C LEU A 127 -3.58 -8.25 -0.08
N ARG A 128 -4.58 -8.08 0.79
CA ARG A 128 -5.92 -8.67 0.62
C ARG A 128 -6.55 -8.23 -0.70
N TYR A 129 -6.48 -6.94 -1.04
CA TYR A 129 -7.02 -6.43 -2.31
C TYR A 129 -6.37 -7.13 -3.51
N GLY A 130 -5.05 -7.35 -3.47
CA GLY A 130 -4.33 -8.06 -4.52
C GLY A 130 -4.89 -9.46 -4.80
N GLY A 131 -5.35 -10.17 -3.77
CA GLY A 131 -5.95 -11.51 -3.89
C GLY A 131 -7.37 -11.53 -4.47
N LEU A 132 -8.05 -10.39 -4.54
CA LEU A 132 -9.44 -10.32 -4.98
C LEU A 132 -9.56 -10.45 -6.50
N LYS A 133 -10.35 -11.43 -6.95
CA LYS A 133 -10.70 -11.60 -8.38
C LYS A 133 -11.53 -10.42 -8.89
N GLN A 134 -11.41 -10.09 -10.18
CA GLN A 134 -12.23 -9.05 -10.82
C GLN A 134 -13.74 -9.33 -10.75
N SER A 135 -14.16 -10.60 -10.65
CA SER A 135 -15.57 -10.97 -10.46
C SER A 135 -16.14 -10.44 -9.14
N LYS A 136 -15.30 -10.22 -8.12
CA LYS A 136 -15.70 -9.69 -6.81
C LYS A 136 -15.69 -8.15 -6.78
N LYS A 137 -16.37 -7.51 -7.72
CA LYS A 137 -16.35 -6.04 -7.89
C LYS A 137 -16.75 -5.27 -6.62
N GLN A 138 -17.80 -5.71 -5.93
CA GLN A 138 -18.28 -5.03 -4.72
C GLN A 138 -17.28 -5.13 -3.56
N GLU A 139 -16.70 -6.32 -3.35
CA GLU A 139 -15.67 -6.50 -2.32
C GLU A 139 -14.42 -5.66 -2.62
N ARG A 140 -13.99 -5.62 -3.89
CA ARG A 140 -12.87 -4.76 -4.32
C ARG A 140 -13.15 -3.30 -4.08
N LYS A 141 -14.36 -2.81 -4.40
CA LYS A 141 -14.75 -1.42 -4.12
C LYS A 141 -14.73 -1.11 -2.63
N LYS A 142 -15.24 -2.02 -1.79
CA LYS A 142 -15.22 -1.88 -0.33
C LYS A 142 -13.78 -1.77 0.18
N VAL A 143 -12.94 -2.76 -0.11
CA VAL A 143 -11.54 -2.78 0.36
C VAL A 143 -10.76 -1.57 -0.17
N LYS A 144 -11.00 -1.14 -1.41
CA LYS A 144 -10.40 0.07 -1.99
C LYS A 144 -10.75 1.34 -1.20
N LYS A 145 -11.99 1.47 -0.74
CA LYS A 145 -12.41 2.59 0.13
C LYS A 145 -11.74 2.52 1.50
N GLU A 146 -11.63 1.32 2.10
CA GLU A 146 -10.93 1.14 3.37
C GLU A 146 -9.44 1.51 3.27
N ILE A 147 -8.78 1.11 2.18
CA ILE A 147 -7.39 1.47 1.90
C ILE A 147 -7.22 2.99 1.82
N ARG A 148 -8.10 3.67 1.07
CA ARG A 148 -8.06 5.13 0.95
C ARG A 148 -8.24 5.82 2.31
N SER A 149 -9.28 5.43 3.05
CA SER A 149 -9.56 6.01 4.37
C SER A 149 -8.41 5.81 5.36
N LEU A 150 -7.73 4.66 5.31
CA LEU A 150 -6.54 4.42 6.14
C LEU A 150 -5.33 5.23 5.68
N LEU A 151 -5.11 5.35 4.37
CA LEU A 151 -4.05 6.20 3.83
C LEU A 151 -4.23 7.66 4.23
N ASP A 152 -5.45 8.21 4.13
CA ASP A 152 -5.75 9.58 4.55
C ASP A 152 -5.40 9.80 6.03
N ARG A 153 -5.71 8.81 6.88
CA ARG A 153 -5.39 8.87 8.31
C ARG A 153 -3.90 8.71 8.60
N VAL A 154 -3.22 7.84 7.87
CA VAL A 154 -1.76 7.66 7.98
C VAL A 154 -1.04 8.92 7.52
N ALA A 155 -1.47 9.53 6.41
CA ALA A 155 -0.94 10.79 5.92
C ALA A 155 -1.03 11.88 6.99
N LEU A 156 -2.25 12.11 7.51
CA LEU A 156 -2.50 13.09 8.56
C LEU A 156 -1.61 12.87 9.78
N LEU A 157 -1.44 11.63 10.23
CA LEU A 157 -0.64 11.32 11.42
C LEU A 157 0.86 11.39 11.17
N LEU A 158 1.34 11.11 9.97
CA LEU A 158 2.75 11.24 9.60
C LEU A 158 3.15 12.70 9.44
N ASP A 159 2.33 13.49 8.73
CA ASP A 159 2.59 14.91 8.50
C ASP A 159 2.53 15.71 9.82
N ALA A 160 1.57 15.40 10.70
CA ALA A 160 1.53 16.03 12.01
C ALA A 160 2.60 15.51 13.00
N ALA A 161 3.44 14.54 12.61
CA ALA A 161 4.60 14.10 13.38
C ALA A 161 5.89 14.76 12.87
N ASN A 162 5.95 15.12 11.59
CA ASN A 162 7.07 15.83 10.97
C ASN A 162 6.50 16.96 10.10
N PRO A 163 6.09 18.10 10.70
CA PRO A 163 5.65 19.24 9.92
C PRO A 163 6.82 19.71 9.03
N PRO A 164 6.58 20.03 7.74
CA PRO A 164 7.61 20.58 6.87
C PRO A 164 8.22 21.84 7.51
N SER A 165 9.54 21.99 7.37
CA SER A 165 10.28 23.02 8.06
C SER A 165 10.19 24.30 7.24
N LEU A 166 9.41 25.28 7.70
CA LEU A 166 9.30 26.60 7.06
C LEU A 166 10.63 27.38 6.94
N ALA A 167 11.75 26.82 7.39
CA ALA A 167 13.05 27.47 7.45
C ALA A 167 13.96 27.20 6.24
N ASP A 168 13.68 26.18 5.40
CA ASP A 168 14.53 25.83 4.26
C ASP A 168 13.74 25.86 2.94
N GLU A 169 13.76 27.01 2.25
CA GLU A 169 13.08 27.21 0.95
C GLU A 169 13.62 26.31 -0.18
N ASP A 170 14.78 25.67 0.02
CA ASP A 170 15.46 24.81 -0.97
C ASP A 170 15.52 23.32 -0.56
N ALA A 171 14.95 22.93 0.58
CA ALA A 171 14.86 21.52 0.92
C ALA A 171 13.86 20.83 -0.02
N ASP A 172 14.25 19.69 -0.57
CA ASP A 172 13.38 18.79 -1.34
C ASP A 172 12.35 18.20 -0.35
N GLU A 173 11.40 19.03 0.13
CA GLU A 173 10.45 18.84 1.23
C GLU A 173 9.34 17.86 0.84
N ARG A 174 9.71 16.65 0.44
CA ARG A 174 8.72 15.60 0.20
C ARG A 174 8.07 15.24 1.52
N SER A 175 6.74 15.32 1.57
CA SER A 175 5.97 14.90 2.73
C SER A 175 6.37 13.47 3.15
N PRO A 176 6.47 13.18 4.46
CA PRO A 176 6.71 11.82 4.96
C PRO A 176 5.73 10.79 4.40
N PHE A 177 4.49 11.20 4.09
CA PHE A 177 3.51 10.36 3.43
C PHE A 177 3.89 10.04 1.99
N GLN A 178 4.36 11.04 1.24
CA GLN A 178 4.85 10.85 -0.13
C GLN A 178 6.03 9.87 -0.17
N GLU A 179 6.99 10.01 0.75
CA GLU A 179 8.13 9.09 0.87
C GLU A 179 7.64 7.65 1.12
N LEU A 180 6.70 7.46 2.04
CA LEU A 180 6.10 6.15 2.32
C LEU A 180 5.44 5.56 1.06
N LEU A 181 4.58 6.31 0.37
CA LEU A 181 3.80 5.78 -0.75
C LEU A 181 4.66 5.53 -2.00
N GLN A 182 5.46 6.51 -2.42
CA GLN A 182 6.26 6.44 -3.66
C GLN A 182 7.54 5.62 -3.50
N ARG A 183 8.30 5.81 -2.41
CA ARG A 183 9.63 5.19 -2.28
C ARG A 183 9.61 3.88 -1.53
N GLN A 184 8.67 3.71 -0.59
CA GLN A 184 8.64 2.52 0.24
C GLN A 184 7.62 1.48 -0.28
N LEU A 185 6.36 1.85 -0.47
CA LEU A 185 5.29 0.92 -0.83
C LEU A 185 5.25 0.59 -2.33
N MET A 186 5.32 1.59 -3.21
CA MET A 186 5.21 1.39 -4.65
C MET A 186 6.22 0.35 -5.20
N PRO A 187 7.54 0.42 -4.91
CA PRO A 187 8.50 -0.53 -5.48
C PRO A 187 8.22 -1.99 -5.09
N ARG A 188 7.60 -2.19 -3.92
CA ARG A 188 7.27 -3.51 -3.38
C ARG A 188 5.97 -4.07 -3.94
N LEU A 189 4.97 -3.19 -4.17
CA LEU A 189 3.60 -3.60 -4.46
C LEU A 189 3.18 -3.43 -5.94
N GLN A 190 3.89 -2.61 -6.73
CA GLN A 190 3.51 -2.28 -8.11
C GLN A 190 3.32 -3.52 -8.99
N LYS A 191 4.15 -4.57 -8.84
CA LYS A 191 4.00 -5.82 -9.61
C LYS A 191 2.81 -6.66 -9.18
N LEU A 192 2.46 -6.63 -7.89
CA LEU A 192 1.38 -7.43 -7.32
C LEU A 192 0.01 -6.81 -7.63
N MET A 193 -0.07 -5.49 -7.59
CA MET A 193 -1.32 -4.73 -7.74
C MET A 193 -1.12 -3.42 -8.52
N PRO A 194 -0.72 -3.51 -9.81
CA PRO A 194 -0.33 -2.34 -10.62
C PRO A 194 -1.46 -1.34 -10.83
N GLU A 195 -2.70 -1.81 -10.94
CA GLU A 195 -3.87 -0.94 -11.09
C GLU A 195 -4.16 -0.16 -9.81
N LEU A 196 -4.02 -0.80 -8.65
CA LEU A 196 -4.27 -0.13 -7.37
C LEU A 196 -3.20 0.89 -7.07
N MET A 197 -1.91 0.54 -7.25
CA MET A 197 -0.82 1.48 -6.99
C MET A 197 -0.91 2.71 -7.89
N ARG A 198 -1.18 2.54 -9.20
CA ARG A 198 -1.43 3.67 -10.10
C ARG A 198 -2.60 4.55 -9.65
N TYR A 199 -3.71 3.92 -9.24
CA TYR A 199 -4.85 4.66 -8.71
C TYR A 199 -4.48 5.48 -7.46
N LEU A 200 -3.77 4.89 -6.51
CA LEU A 200 -3.38 5.58 -5.27
C LEU A 200 -2.44 6.74 -5.57
N LEU A 201 -1.42 6.52 -6.40
CA LEU A 201 -0.49 7.58 -6.79
C LEU A 201 -1.21 8.75 -7.49
N ARG A 202 -2.18 8.47 -8.37
CA ARG A 202 -2.98 9.52 -9.02
C ARG A 202 -3.87 10.27 -8.03
N VAL A 203 -4.53 9.57 -7.10
CA VAL A 203 -5.42 10.19 -6.11
C VAL A 203 -4.68 11.16 -5.19
N TYR A 204 -3.39 10.91 -4.94
CA TYR A 204 -2.54 11.78 -4.13
C TYR A 204 -1.62 12.66 -4.99
N GLU A 205 -1.88 12.77 -6.30
CA GLU A 205 -1.15 13.66 -7.23
C GLU A 205 0.36 13.42 -7.25
N LEU A 206 0.77 12.17 -7.04
CA LEU A 206 2.16 11.73 -6.92
C LEU A 206 2.75 11.26 -8.26
N VAL A 207 2.04 11.41 -9.37
CA VAL A 207 2.53 11.12 -10.73
C VAL A 207 1.94 12.18 -11.65
N GLU A 208 2.75 12.72 -12.56
CA GLU A 208 2.27 13.62 -13.61
C GLU A 208 1.30 12.85 -14.52
N ASP A 209 0.12 13.42 -14.75
CA ASP A 209 -0.91 12.78 -15.55
C ASP A 209 -0.44 12.60 -16.99
N GLU A 210 0.02 11.40 -17.34
CA GLU A 210 -0.25 10.89 -18.68
C GLU A 210 -1.76 10.66 -18.76
N GLU A 211 -2.45 11.54 -19.48
CA GLU A 211 -3.87 11.42 -19.83
C GLU A 211 -4.15 10.02 -20.39
N VAL A 212 -4.64 9.13 -19.53
CA VAL A 212 -5.27 7.88 -19.97
C VAL A 212 -6.74 8.03 -19.69
N GLY A 213 -7.47 8.32 -20.77
CA GLY A 213 -8.90 8.59 -20.84
C GLY A 213 -9.70 7.67 -19.92
N ASP A 214 -10.51 8.32 -19.09
CA ASP A 214 -11.50 7.68 -18.25
C ASP A 214 -12.59 7.13 -19.16
N ASP A 215 -12.52 5.83 -19.48
CA ASP A 215 -13.61 5.09 -20.11
C ASP A 215 -14.70 4.84 -19.04
N GLN A 216 -15.24 5.93 -18.50
CA GLN A 216 -16.54 5.94 -17.86
C GLN A 216 -17.57 5.81 -18.97
N ASN A 217 -17.99 4.57 -19.15
CA ASN A 217 -19.19 4.11 -19.83
C ASN A 217 -20.38 5.07 -19.55
N ALA A 218 -20.47 6.14 -20.34
CA ALA A 218 -21.64 6.96 -20.51
C ALA A 218 -22.62 6.18 -21.38
N LYS A 219 -23.52 5.43 -20.73
CA LYS A 219 -24.72 4.93 -21.38
C LYS A 219 -25.95 5.40 -20.61
N ASP A 220 -26.77 6.12 -21.36
CA ASP A 220 -28.20 6.33 -21.21
C ASP A 220 -28.71 7.11 -20.00
N VAL A 221 -28.85 8.43 -20.19
CA VAL A 221 -30.18 9.04 -20.01
C VAL A 221 -30.45 9.94 -21.21
N SER A 222 -31.33 9.45 -22.08
CA SER A 222 -31.81 10.15 -23.26
C SER A 222 -32.52 11.46 -22.89
N THR A 223 -32.21 12.49 -23.67
CA THR A 223 -33.05 13.60 -24.08
C THR A 223 -34.54 13.46 -23.69
N THR A 224 -35.03 14.33 -22.80
CA THR A 224 -36.44 14.73 -22.83
C THR A 224 -36.49 16.25 -22.76
N LEU A 225 -36.85 16.81 -23.91
CA LEU A 225 -37.05 18.23 -24.19
C LEU A 225 -38.17 18.78 -23.31
N LEU A 226 -37.95 19.95 -22.71
CA LEU A 226 -39.00 20.74 -22.09
C LEU A 226 -40.04 21.17 -23.16
N PRO A 227 -41.35 21.05 -22.90
CA PRO A 227 -42.37 21.62 -23.77
C PRO A 227 -42.46 23.15 -23.59
N PRO A 228 -42.87 23.90 -24.63
CA PRO A 228 -42.96 25.35 -24.57
C PRO A 228 -44.16 25.79 -23.71
N LEU A 229 -43.92 26.80 -22.87
CA LEU A 229 -44.95 27.53 -22.13
C LEU A 229 -45.90 28.19 -23.13
N GLN A 230 -47.18 27.79 -23.09
CA GLN A 230 -48.29 28.60 -23.58
C GLN A 230 -49.12 29.05 -22.38
N LEU A 231 -49.04 30.33 -22.07
CA LEU A 231 -50.15 31.23 -21.68
C LEU A 231 -49.60 32.65 -21.50
#